data_AF-A0A969L7W8-F1
#
_entry.id   AF-A0A969L7W8-F1
#
_cell.length_a   1.000
_cell.length_b   1.000
_cell.length_c   1.000
_cell.angle_alpha   90.00
_cell.angle_beta   90.00
_cell.angle_gamma   90.00
#
_symmetry.space_group_name_H-M   'P 1'
#
loop_
_entity.id
_entity.type
_entity.pdbx_description
1 polymer ?
#
loop_
_entity_poly.entity_id
_entity_poly.type
_entity_poly.pdbx_seq_one_letter_code
_entity_poly.pdbx_strand_id
1 'polypeptide(L)' 'QQSLLNEQASLGAALLAGVGAGLYPDLAAACRQTVHYGPVTDPHLERQAQYREIYARFVQLYPRLREDFHWLAGLR' A
#
# COMPACT_ATOMS: atom_id res chain seq x y z
N GLN A 1 8.29 2.66 -0.58
CA GLN A 1 9.33 2.16 0.34
C GLN A 1 9.02 0.71 0.65
N GLN A 2 10.00 -0.18 0.53
CA GLN A 2 9.82 -1.58 0.93
C GLN A 2 9.99 -1.69 2.46
N SER A 3 9.05 -2.37 3.12
CA SER A 3 9.20 -2.74 4.53
C SER A 3 10.20 -3.91 4.63
N LEU A 4 11.13 -3.85 5.58
CA LEU A 4 12.03 -4.97 5.87
C LEU A 4 11.36 -6.06 6.73
N LEU A 5 10.11 -5.83 7.12
CA LEU A 5 9.33 -6.72 7.99
C LEU A 5 8.44 -7.63 7.14
N ASN A 6 8.64 -8.93 7.30
CA ASN A 6 7.87 -9.95 6.56
C ASN A 6 6.43 -10.10 7.10
N GLU A 7 6.21 -9.80 8.38
CA GLU A 7 4.93 -10.05 9.06
C GLU A 7 4.31 -8.76 9.62
N GLN A 8 3.85 -7.88 8.72
CA GLN A 8 3.39 -6.53 9.08
C GLN A 8 2.14 -6.54 9.96
N ALA A 9 1.23 -7.48 9.72
CA ALA A 9 -0.03 -7.59 10.47
C ALA A 9 0.20 -8.02 11.92
N SER A 10 1.05 -9.03 12.15
CA SER A 10 1.35 -9.52 13.50
C SER A 10 2.16 -8.52 14.31
N LEU A 11 3.10 -7.81 13.67
CA LEU A 11 3.80 -6.69 14.31
C LEU A 11 2.83 -5.60 14.76
N GLY A 12 1.88 -5.21 13.90
CA GLY A 12 0.86 -4.23 14.26
C GLY A 12 0.06 -4.63 15.51
N ALA A 13 -0.36 -5.90 15.59
CA ALA A 13 -1.04 -6.44 16.76
C ALA A 13 -0.15 -6.40 18.01
N ALA A 14 1.13 -6.77 17.90
CA ALA A 14 2.08 -6.75 19.01
C ALA A 14 2.36 -5.31 19.53
N LEU A 15 2.45 -4.32 18.63
CA LEU A 15 2.64 -2.92 19.02
C LEU A 15 1.43 -2.37 19.78
N LEU A 16 0.21 -2.68 19.30
CA LEU A 16 -1.02 -2.31 20.00
C LEU A 16 -1.12 -2.95 21.39
N ALA A 17 -0.77 -4.24 21.50
CA ALA A 17 -0.69 -4.93 22.79
C ALA A 17 0.37 -4.28 23.71
N GLY A 18 1.52 -3.89 23.18
CA GLY A 18 2.57 -3.20 23.92
C GLY A 18 2.13 -1.85 24.47
N VAL A 19 1.37 -1.08 23.70
CA VAL A 19 0.76 0.18 24.18
C VAL A 19 -0.29 -0.12 25.27
N GLY A 20 -1.19 -1.07 25.05
CA GLY A 20 -2.21 -1.45 26.03
C GLY A 20 -1.63 -2.00 27.34
N ALA A 21 -0.46 -2.64 27.28
CA ALA A 21 0.29 -3.13 28.43
C ALA A 21 1.21 -2.06 29.07
N GLY A 22 1.26 -0.84 28.53
CA GLY A 22 2.05 0.27 29.06
C GLY A 22 3.56 0.20 28.76
N LEU A 23 4.00 -0.69 27.85
CA LEU A 23 5.41 -0.75 27.41
C LEU A 23 5.78 0.45 26.54
N TYR A 24 4.81 1.00 25.81
CA TYR A 24 4.98 2.19 25.00
C TYR A 24 3.97 3.27 25.41
N PRO A 25 4.37 4.56 25.42
CA PRO A 25 3.47 5.64 25.79
C PRO A 25 2.36 5.87 24.76
N ASP A 26 2.64 5.62 23.48
CA ASP A 26 1.68 5.69 22.38
C ASP A 26 2.15 4.83 21.19
N LEU A 27 1.26 4.64 20.21
CA LEU A 27 1.55 3.85 19.02
C LEU A 27 2.66 4.47 18.15
N ALA A 28 2.75 5.80 18.10
CA ALA A 28 3.77 6.48 17.30
C ALA A 28 5.17 6.23 17.87
N ALA A 29 5.32 6.20 19.19
CA ALA A 29 6.54 5.84 19.90
C ALA A 29 6.91 4.37 19.64
N ALA A 30 5.93 3.46 19.71
CA ALA A 30 6.13 2.05 19.38
C ALA A 30 6.64 1.89 17.93
N CYS A 31 5.96 2.50 16.95
CA CYS A 31 6.35 2.45 15.55
C CYS A 31 7.76 3.02 15.30
N ARG A 32 8.13 4.16 15.92
CA ARG A 32 9.47 4.74 15.78
C ARG A 32 10.58 3.80 16.27
N GLN A 33 10.29 2.99 17.29
CA GLN A 33 11.28 2.07 17.87
C GLN A 33 11.39 0.74 17.11
N THR A 34 10.33 0.29 16.44
CA THR A 34 10.28 -1.08 15.88
C THR A 34 10.16 -1.15 14.36
N VAL A 35 9.70 -0.09 13.69
CA VAL A 35 9.49 -0.10 12.23
C VAL A 35 10.76 0.38 11.54
N HIS A 36 11.32 -0.48 10.70
CA HIS A 36 12.50 -0.19 9.90
C HIS A 36 12.18 -0.33 8.42
N TYR A 37 12.39 0.76 7.69
CA TYR A 37 12.23 0.79 6.25
C TYR A 37 13.52 0.36 5.56
N GLY A 38 13.37 -0.29 4.41
CA GLY A 38 14.47 -0.54 3.50
C GLY A 38 14.89 0.71 2.75
N PRO A 39 15.76 0.57 1.74
CA PRO A 39 16.17 1.66 0.87
C PRO A 39 14.98 2.42 0.29
N VAL A 40 15.13 3.74 0.16
CA VAL A 40 14.15 4.58 -0.52
C VAL A 40 14.11 4.18 -2.00
N THR A 41 12.90 4.09 -2.55
CA THR A 41 12.69 3.88 -3.98
C THR A 41 12.28 5.21 -4.59
N ASP A 42 13.22 5.85 -5.27
CA ASP A 42 12.98 7.16 -5.89
C ASP A 42 12.21 7.02 -7.22
N PRO A 43 11.31 7.96 -7.53
CA PRO A 43 10.61 7.97 -8.81
C PRO A 43 11.59 8.26 -9.95
N HIS A 44 11.52 7.46 -11.02
CA HIS A 44 12.20 7.78 -12.27
C HIS A 44 11.44 8.90 -12.99
N LEU A 45 11.99 10.12 -12.99
CA LEU A 45 11.32 11.32 -13.51
C LEU A 45 10.88 11.18 -14.98
N GLU A 46 11.71 10.55 -15.83
CA GLU A 46 11.37 10.28 -17.23
C GLU A 46 10.15 9.36 -17.38
N ARG A 47 10.05 8.34 -16.52
CA ARG A 47 8.91 7.40 -16.53
C ARG A 47 7.66 8.02 -15.92
N GLN A 48 7.79 9.03 -15.06
CA GLN A 48 6.66 9.68 -14.41
C GLN A 48 5.68 10.28 -15.42
N ALA A 49 6.18 10.99 -16.44
CA ALA A 49 5.36 11.58 -17.49
C ALA A 49 4.63 10.48 -18.29
N GLN A 50 5.36 9.44 -18.70
CA GLN A 50 4.81 8.31 -19.43
C GLN A 50 3.71 7.58 -18.63
N TYR A 51 3.96 7.26 -17.36
CA TYR A 51 2.96 6.60 -16.50
C TYR A 51 1.74 7.49 -16.26
N ARG A 52 1.90 8.81 -16.19
CA ARG A 52 0.77 9.74 -16.05
C ARG A 52 -0.15 9.69 -17.26
N GLU A 53 0.41 9.69 -18.47
CA GLU A 53 -0.37 9.56 -19.71
C GLU A 53 -1.10 8.21 -19.78
N ILE A 54 -0.38 7.12 -19.50
CA ILE A 54 -0.96 5.76 -19.48
C ILE A 54 -2.08 5.66 -18.44
N TYR A 55 -1.88 6.22 -17.24
CA TYR A 55 -2.89 6.22 -16.19
C TYR A 55 -4.16 6.98 -16.61
N ALA A 56 -4.01 8.14 -17.25
CA ALA A 56 -5.15 8.89 -17.78
C ALA A 56 -5.94 8.07 -18.82
N ARG A 57 -5.25 7.32 -19.68
CA ARG A 57 -5.91 6.39 -20.63
C ARG A 57 -6.62 5.25 -19.92
N PHE A 58 -6.00 4.64 -18.91
CA PHE A 58 -6.62 3.59 -18.11
C PHE A 58 -7.93 4.08 -17.44
N VAL A 59 -7.90 5.26 -16.83
CA VAL A 59 -9.08 5.88 -16.19
C VAL A 59 -10.22 6.10 -17.19
N GLN A 60 -9.91 6.48 -18.44
CA GLN A 60 -10.91 6.63 -19.50
C GLN A 60 -11.43 5.28 -20.02
N LEU A 61 -10.57 4.26 -20.06
CA LEU A 61 -10.89 2.95 -20.62
C LEU A 61 -11.77 2.14 -19.66
N TYR A 62 -11.48 2.16 -18.36
CA TYR A 62 -12.21 1.37 -17.36
C TYR A 62 -13.74 1.52 -17.43
N PRO A 63 -14.34 2.72 -17.40
CA PRO A 63 -15.80 2.84 -17.44
C PRO A 63 -16.42 2.32 -18.74
N ARG A 64 -15.67 2.30 -19.85
CA ARG A 64 -16.15 1.78 -21.14
C ARG A 64 -16.23 0.27 -21.15
N LEU A 65 -15.32 -0.41 -20.44
CA LEU A 65 -15.23 -1.87 -20.41
C LEU A 65 -15.88 -2.50 -19.17
N ARG A 66 -16.21 -1.70 -18.15
CA ARG A 66 -16.72 -2.19 -16.86
C ARG A 66 -17.95 -3.08 -17.04
N GLU A 67 -18.96 -2.60 -17.76
CA GLU A 67 -20.22 -3.32 -17.95
C GLU A 67 -20.02 -4.59 -18.78
N ASP A 68 -19.25 -4.51 -19.87
CA ASP A 68 -18.95 -5.67 -20.71
C ASP A 68 -18.24 -6.77 -19.92
N PHE A 69 -17.27 -6.41 -19.06
CA PHE A 69 -16.59 -7.39 -18.21
C PHE A 69 -17.48 -7.95 -17.10
N HIS A 70 -18.40 -7.17 -16.53
CA HIS A 70 -19.40 -7.71 -15.60
C HIS A 70 -20.36 -8.67 -16.28
N TRP A 71 -20.81 -8.35 -17.49
CA TRP A 71 -21.66 -9.22 -18.30
C TRP A 71 -20.94 -10.53 -18.64
N LEU A 72 -19.69 -10.46 -19.13
CA LEU A 72 -18.85 -11.63 -19.42
C LEU A 72 -18.65 -12.52 -18.19
N ALA A 73 -18.45 -11.93 -17.01
CA ALA A 73 -18.29 -12.68 -15.76
C ALA A 73 -19.59 -13.40 -15.33
N GLY A 74 -20.76 -12.91 -15.76
CA GLY A 74 -22.07 -13.49 -15.49
C GLY A 74 -22.48 -14.62 -16.44
N LEU A 75 -21.75 -14.85 -17.55
CA LEU A 75 -21.99 -15.94 -18.52
C LEU A 75 -21.55 -17.33 -18.03
N ARG A 76 -21.41 -17.50 -16.72
CA ARG A 76 -20.99 -18.74 -16.10
C ARG A 76 -22.17 -19.65 -15.79
#